data_AF-R0KJU8-F1
#
_entry.id   AF-R0KJU8-F1
#
_cell.length_a   1.000
_cell.length_b   1.000
_cell.length_c   1.000
_cell.angle_alpha   90.00
_cell.angle_beta   90.00
_cell.angle_gamma   90.00
#
_symmetry.space_group_name_H-M   'P 1'
#
loop_
_entity.id
_entity.type
_entity.pdbx_description
1 polymer ?
#
loop_
_entity_poly.entity_id
_entity_poly.type
_entity_poly.pdbx_seq_one_letter_code
_entity_poly.pdbx_strand_id
1 'polypeptide(L)'
;MKIFSLLLPGAREYAFPRSEKYPVFYHEENTSAIYVGGEGRLYYHDFATSENYVEDFPVENGGQCLKPGSPEDNKNFITLVAKHGDGMLVCGTGACAPTCWNLTQRQKGSPQDGRGLAPFTPDANSLVVVDYPDIYSTIKKSQQNGKIPRFRRVRGGGELYTSDTVMQNPQFVKATTLKHEESHQDKIYYFFREDNPDKSLEAPRNISRVAQLCKEDKGGTSSLSASKWTTFLKASLICVDPATKGNFNWLQDVFFVPASNWRDSKVYGLFTNTWGSSAVCVYSFGDIDDVFRTSKLKGYNGPNPEIKPGQVSGG
;
A
#
# COMPACT_ATOMS: atom_id res chain seq x y z
N MET A 1 -16.86 1.47 -18.50
CA MET A 1 -15.73 2.41 -18.60
C MET A 1 -15.04 2.12 -19.93
N LYS A 2 -15.25 2.95 -20.96
CA LYS A 2 -14.50 2.83 -22.21
C LYS A 2 -13.14 3.48 -21.96
N ILE A 3 -12.13 2.66 -21.72
CA ILE A 3 -10.74 3.13 -21.76
C ILE A 3 -10.52 3.55 -23.21
N PHE A 4 -10.24 4.83 -23.45
CA PHE A 4 -9.79 5.29 -24.75
C PHE A 4 -8.51 4.53 -25.08
N SER A 5 -8.58 3.56 -25.99
CA SER A 5 -7.43 2.86 -26.53
C SER A 5 -6.71 3.79 -27.50
N LEU A 6 -5.97 4.76 -26.96
CA LEU A 6 -4.83 5.34 -27.67
C LEU A 6 -3.70 4.31 -27.61
N LEU A 7 -3.87 3.18 -28.31
CA LEU A 7 -2.77 2.27 -28.56
C LEU A 7 -1.80 3.03 -29.45
N LEU A 8 -0.61 3.31 -28.92
CA LEU A 8 0.47 3.90 -29.69
C LEU A 8 0.76 2.98 -30.89
N PRO A 9 1.01 3.52 -32.10
CA PRO A 9 1.42 2.70 -33.24
C PRO A 9 2.59 1.79 -32.87
N GLY A 10 2.43 0.48 -33.06
CA GLY A 10 3.43 -0.53 -32.68
C GLY A 10 3.30 -1.12 -31.27
N ALA A 11 2.25 -0.77 -30.51
CA ALA A 11 1.96 -1.41 -29.24
C ALA A 11 1.70 -2.93 -29.41
N ARG A 12 2.33 -3.75 -28.57
CA ARG A 12 2.02 -5.18 -28.44
C ARG A 12 0.87 -5.34 -27.45
N GLU A 13 -0.10 -6.17 -27.80
CA GLU A 13 -1.28 -6.43 -26.98
C GLU A 13 -1.36 -7.92 -26.65
N TYR A 14 -1.77 -8.22 -25.41
CA TYR A 14 -2.16 -9.56 -25.00
C TYR A 14 -3.55 -9.51 -24.39
N ALA A 15 -4.51 -10.19 -25.03
CA ALA A 15 -5.87 -10.32 -24.54
C ALA A 15 -5.98 -11.57 -23.66
N PHE A 16 -6.29 -11.37 -22.38
CA PHE A 16 -6.50 -12.50 -21.47
C PHE A 16 -7.75 -13.29 -21.87
N PRO A 17 -7.78 -14.63 -21.66
CA PRO A 17 -8.89 -15.49 -22.08
C PRO A 17 -10.25 -15.15 -21.43
N ARG A 18 -10.23 -14.43 -20.30
CA ARG A 18 -11.40 -14.06 -19.51
C ARG A 18 -11.31 -12.61 -19.09
N SER A 19 -12.46 -11.94 -19.03
CA SER A 19 -12.57 -10.63 -18.42
C SER A 19 -12.48 -10.77 -16.91
N GLU A 20 -11.45 -10.17 -16.31
CA GLU A 20 -11.25 -10.19 -14.86
C GLU A 20 -11.88 -8.95 -14.20
N LYS A 21 -12.69 -9.15 -13.16
CA LYS A 21 -13.40 -8.07 -12.46
C LYS A 21 -12.47 -7.24 -11.55
N TYR A 22 -11.51 -7.91 -10.92
CA TYR A 22 -10.58 -7.32 -9.95
C TYR A 22 -9.14 -7.72 -10.28
N PRO A 23 -8.60 -7.30 -11.44
CA PRO A 23 -7.25 -7.69 -11.83
C PRO A 23 -6.21 -7.04 -10.92
N VAL A 24 -5.17 -7.81 -10.58
CA VAL A 24 -3.97 -7.28 -9.95
C VAL A 24 -2.77 -7.53 -10.84
N PHE A 25 -1.88 -6.55 -10.94
CA PHE A 25 -0.75 -6.60 -11.87
C PHE A 25 0.55 -6.61 -11.09
N TYR A 26 1.48 -7.45 -11.53
CA TYR A 26 2.86 -7.43 -11.09
C TYR A 26 3.78 -7.48 -12.31
N HIS A 27 4.71 -6.54 -12.36
CA HIS A 27 5.74 -6.44 -13.37
C HIS A 27 7.06 -6.18 -12.66
N GLU A 28 8.09 -6.95 -13.01
CA GLU A 28 9.44 -6.71 -12.53
C GLU A 28 10.14 -5.75 -13.50
N GLU A 29 10.69 -4.66 -12.97
CA GLU A 29 11.39 -3.65 -13.76
C GLU A 29 12.48 -4.28 -14.63
N ASN A 30 12.65 -3.76 -15.85
CA ASN A 30 13.59 -4.25 -16.86
C ASN A 30 13.32 -5.69 -17.37
N THR A 31 12.17 -6.28 -17.08
CA THR A 31 11.72 -7.54 -17.70
C THR A 31 10.62 -7.30 -18.73
N SER A 32 10.46 -8.22 -19.67
CA SER A 32 9.35 -8.24 -20.65
C SER A 32 8.13 -9.00 -20.15
N ALA A 33 8.18 -9.56 -18.94
CA ALA A 33 7.15 -10.44 -18.43
C ALA A 33 6.23 -9.77 -17.41
N ILE A 34 4.94 -10.05 -17.50
CA ILE A 34 3.92 -9.57 -16.58
C ILE A 34 3.16 -10.75 -15.97
N TYR A 35 2.82 -10.61 -14.70
CA TYR A 35 1.89 -11.48 -14.00
C TYR A 35 0.59 -10.72 -13.74
N VAL A 36 -0.54 -11.37 -13.99
CA VAL A 36 -1.87 -10.80 -13.75
C VAL A 36 -2.70 -11.77 -12.92
N GLY A 37 -3.06 -11.37 -11.71
CA GLY A 37 -3.98 -12.13 -10.86
C GLY A 37 -5.43 -11.82 -11.21
N GLY A 38 -6.27 -12.84 -11.19
CA GLY A 38 -7.71 -12.73 -11.45
C GLY A 38 -8.54 -13.65 -10.55
N GLU A 39 -9.72 -14.04 -11.01
CA GLU A 39 -10.61 -14.99 -10.33
C GLU A 39 -10.03 -16.41 -10.42
N GLY A 40 -9.42 -16.86 -9.32
CA GLY A 40 -8.89 -18.21 -9.13
C GLY A 40 -7.70 -18.53 -10.00
N ARG A 41 -7.03 -17.52 -10.57
CA ARG A 41 -6.00 -17.69 -11.60
C ARG A 41 -4.89 -16.65 -11.52
N LEU A 42 -3.70 -17.08 -11.90
CA LEU A 42 -2.58 -16.21 -12.23
C LEU A 42 -2.21 -16.42 -13.69
N TYR A 43 -2.28 -15.36 -14.48
CA TYR A 43 -1.81 -15.32 -15.86
C TYR A 43 -0.38 -14.83 -15.88
N TYR A 44 0.44 -15.43 -16.73
CA TYR A 44 1.77 -14.94 -17.08
C TYR A 44 1.85 -14.71 -18.58
N HIS A 45 2.49 -13.61 -18.98
CA HIS A 45 2.81 -13.34 -20.37
C HIS A 45 4.17 -12.65 -20.50
N ASP A 46 5.01 -13.12 -21.41
CA ASP A 46 6.25 -12.47 -21.80
C ASP A 46 6.08 -11.80 -23.17
N PHE A 47 6.15 -10.47 -23.20
CA PHE A 47 5.96 -9.68 -24.41
C PHE A 47 7.11 -9.83 -25.42
N ALA A 48 8.29 -10.30 -25.01
CA ALA A 48 9.44 -10.51 -25.90
C ALA A 48 9.38 -11.87 -26.58
N THR A 49 9.08 -12.93 -25.84
CA THR A 49 9.06 -14.33 -26.34
C THR A 49 7.68 -14.81 -26.77
N SER A 50 6.62 -14.06 -26.43
CA SER A 50 5.21 -14.48 -26.54
C SER A 50 4.85 -15.72 -25.70
N GLU A 51 5.74 -16.12 -24.79
CA GLU A 51 5.45 -17.18 -23.83
C GLU A 51 4.28 -16.78 -22.94
N ASN A 52 3.39 -17.71 -22.67
CA ASN A 52 2.27 -17.52 -21.75
C ASN A 52 1.98 -18.81 -21.00
N TYR A 53 1.54 -18.67 -19.76
CA TYR A 53 0.98 -19.79 -19.01
C TYR A 53 -0.06 -19.28 -18.00
N VAL A 54 -0.87 -20.21 -17.51
CA VAL A 54 -1.91 -19.93 -16.51
C VAL A 54 -1.75 -20.93 -15.38
N GLU A 55 -1.73 -20.44 -14.15
CA GLU A 55 -1.73 -21.26 -12.95
C GLU A 55 -3.07 -21.08 -12.23
N ASP A 56 -3.76 -22.19 -11.93
CA ASP A 56 -5.05 -22.18 -11.23
C ASP A 56 -4.84 -22.22 -9.69
N PHE A 57 -5.61 -21.38 -9.00
CA PHE A 57 -5.70 -21.26 -7.54
C PHE A 57 -7.16 -21.48 -7.11
N PRO A 58 -7.66 -22.73 -7.18
CA PRO A 58 -9.03 -23.03 -6.79
C PRO A 58 -9.26 -22.81 -5.29
N VAL A 59 -10.54 -22.73 -4.91
CA VAL A 59 -10.93 -22.76 -3.49
C VAL A 59 -10.82 -24.21 -3.01
N GLU A 60 -9.83 -24.52 -2.18
CA GLU A 60 -9.66 -25.85 -1.58
C GLU A 60 -10.39 -25.99 -0.24
N ASN A 61 -10.13 -25.05 0.69
CA ASN A 61 -10.72 -25.02 2.02
C ASN A 61 -11.34 -23.63 2.27
N GLY A 62 -12.52 -23.39 1.70
CA GLY A 62 -13.24 -22.14 1.85
C GLY A 62 -13.58 -21.83 3.32
N GLY A 63 -13.66 -20.55 3.66
CA GLY A 63 -14.05 -20.07 4.98
C GLY A 63 -15.54 -19.80 5.08
N GLN A 64 -16.01 -19.51 6.31
CA GLN A 64 -17.34 -18.97 6.52
C GLN A 64 -17.28 -17.43 6.55
N CYS A 65 -17.94 -16.78 5.61
CA CYS A 65 -18.07 -15.32 5.60
C CYS A 65 -19.02 -14.87 6.73
N LEU A 66 -18.64 -13.86 7.51
CA LEU A 66 -19.50 -13.31 8.57
C LEU A 66 -20.69 -12.52 8.03
N LYS A 67 -20.58 -12.01 6.80
CA LYS A 67 -21.65 -11.27 6.11
C LYS A 67 -21.82 -11.84 4.70
N PRO A 68 -22.34 -13.06 4.58
CA PRO A 68 -22.56 -13.66 3.28
C PRO A 68 -23.66 -12.90 2.56
N GLY A 69 -23.49 -12.66 1.27
CA GLY A 69 -24.52 -12.02 0.46
C GLY A 69 -24.09 -11.64 -0.94
N SER A 70 -22.79 -11.71 -1.25
CA SER A 70 -22.28 -11.47 -2.60
C SER A 70 -21.87 -12.79 -3.27
N PRO A 71 -22.07 -12.94 -4.59
CA PRO A 71 -21.50 -14.08 -5.33
C PRO A 71 -19.96 -14.16 -5.27
N GLU A 72 -19.29 -13.07 -4.86
CA GLU A 72 -17.84 -12.98 -4.74
C GLU A 72 -17.32 -13.69 -3.47
N ASP A 73 -18.19 -13.86 -2.48
CA ASP A 73 -17.88 -14.45 -1.18
C ASP A 73 -17.40 -15.91 -1.29
N ASN A 74 -17.85 -16.65 -2.32
CA ASN A 74 -17.53 -18.06 -2.55
C ASN A 74 -16.38 -18.27 -3.54
N LYS A 75 -15.68 -17.21 -3.93
CA LYS A 75 -14.65 -17.24 -4.96
C LYS A 75 -13.28 -16.92 -4.37
N ASN A 76 -12.23 -17.36 -5.06
CA ASN A 76 -10.87 -16.91 -4.79
C ASN A 76 -10.53 -15.81 -5.79
N PHE A 77 -10.32 -14.58 -5.34
CA PHE A 77 -9.74 -13.51 -6.16
C PHE A 77 -8.30 -13.33 -5.75
N ILE A 78 -7.37 -13.43 -6.71
CA ILE A 78 -5.97 -13.10 -6.46
C ILE A 78 -5.87 -11.60 -6.26
N THR A 79 -5.41 -11.17 -5.08
CA THR A 79 -5.34 -9.77 -4.66
C THR A 79 -3.91 -9.30 -4.39
N LEU A 80 -2.95 -10.24 -4.35
CA LEU A 80 -1.53 -9.94 -4.21
C LEU A 80 -0.72 -10.85 -5.11
N VAL A 81 0.15 -10.24 -5.90
CA VAL A 81 1.24 -10.90 -6.62
C VAL A 81 2.46 -10.02 -6.40
N ALA A 82 3.50 -10.57 -5.79
CA ALA A 82 4.71 -9.81 -5.48
C ALA A 82 5.93 -10.71 -5.37
N LYS A 83 7.10 -10.23 -5.76
CA LYS A 83 8.37 -10.92 -5.50
C LYS A 83 8.65 -10.95 -4.00
N HIS A 84 9.07 -12.12 -3.51
CA HIS A 84 9.35 -12.34 -2.11
C HIS A 84 10.48 -13.38 -1.97
N GLY A 85 11.71 -12.88 -1.74
CA GLY A 85 12.92 -13.70 -1.84
C GLY A 85 13.18 -14.12 -3.29
N ASP A 86 13.49 -15.39 -3.50
CA ASP A 86 13.78 -15.97 -4.82
C ASP A 86 12.54 -16.42 -5.60
N GLY A 87 11.34 -16.21 -5.04
CA GLY A 87 10.07 -16.61 -5.64
C GLY A 87 9.03 -15.49 -5.66
N MET A 88 7.82 -15.85 -6.04
CA MET A 88 6.65 -14.98 -6.02
C MET A 88 5.71 -15.39 -4.89
N LEU A 89 5.28 -14.42 -4.10
CA LEU A 89 4.17 -14.58 -3.17
C LEU A 89 2.86 -14.22 -3.89
N VAL A 90 1.95 -15.17 -3.93
CA VAL A 90 0.61 -15.01 -4.53
C VAL A 90 -0.42 -15.22 -3.43
N CYS A 91 -1.33 -14.28 -3.22
CA CYS A 91 -2.39 -14.42 -2.23
C CYS A 91 -3.75 -14.04 -2.80
N GLY A 92 -4.78 -14.71 -2.31
CA GLY A 92 -6.16 -14.44 -2.70
C GLY A 92 -7.16 -14.62 -1.56
N THR A 93 -8.40 -14.21 -1.84
CA THR A 93 -9.49 -14.19 -0.86
C THR A 93 -9.90 -15.57 -0.34
N GLY A 94 -9.67 -16.61 -1.14
CA GLY A 94 -9.91 -18.02 -0.78
C GLY A 94 -11.32 -18.29 -0.25
N ALA A 95 -12.35 -17.66 -0.84
CA ALA A 95 -13.73 -17.75 -0.35
C ALA A 95 -13.85 -17.44 1.16
N CYS A 96 -13.48 -16.24 1.58
CA CYS A 96 -13.40 -15.82 2.98
C CYS A 96 -12.40 -16.61 3.86
N ALA A 97 -11.49 -17.37 3.26
CA ALA A 97 -10.29 -17.90 3.89
C ALA A 97 -9.04 -17.41 3.15
N PRO A 98 -8.55 -16.19 3.44
CA PRO A 98 -7.37 -15.62 2.81
C PRO A 98 -6.21 -16.62 2.82
N THR A 99 -5.70 -16.93 1.64
CA THR A 99 -4.69 -17.98 1.44
C THR A 99 -3.58 -17.44 0.55
N CYS A 100 -2.34 -17.84 0.85
CA CYS A 100 -1.15 -17.49 0.09
C CYS A 100 -0.41 -18.74 -0.38
N TRP A 101 0.33 -18.59 -1.47
CA TRP A 101 1.19 -19.61 -2.05
C TRP A 101 2.53 -18.96 -2.45
N ASN A 102 3.61 -19.72 -2.28
CA ASN A 102 4.90 -19.36 -2.88
C ASN A 102 4.99 -20.06 -4.24
N LEU A 103 5.31 -19.30 -5.29
CA LEU A 103 5.67 -19.82 -6.59
C LEU A 103 7.18 -19.67 -6.78
N THR A 104 7.88 -20.80 -6.92
CA THR A 104 9.31 -20.81 -7.21
C THR A 104 9.53 -21.62 -8.47
N GLN A 105 10.19 -21.05 -9.48
CA GLN A 105 10.39 -21.72 -10.78
C GLN A 105 9.08 -22.30 -11.37
N ARG A 106 7.99 -21.52 -11.27
CA ARG A 106 6.63 -21.92 -11.70
C ARG A 106 6.02 -23.13 -10.97
N GLN A 107 6.64 -23.60 -9.90
CA GLN A 107 6.06 -24.62 -9.04
C GLN A 107 5.26 -23.98 -7.92
N LYS A 108 3.99 -24.37 -7.81
CA LYS A 108 3.10 -23.94 -6.75
C LYS A 108 3.39 -24.70 -5.46
N GLY A 109 3.86 -23.97 -4.44
CA GLY A 109 4.03 -24.51 -3.10
C GLY A 109 2.69 -24.75 -2.38
N SER A 110 2.76 -25.34 -1.19
CA SER A 110 1.57 -25.60 -0.37
C SER A 110 0.84 -24.32 0.06
N PRO A 111 -0.50 -24.36 0.22
CA PRO A 111 -1.27 -23.22 0.73
C PRO A 111 -0.83 -22.84 2.16
N GLN A 112 -0.79 -21.54 2.42
CA GLN A 112 -0.43 -20.94 3.71
C GLN A 112 -1.49 -19.92 4.15
N ASP A 113 -1.57 -19.67 5.44
CA ASP A 113 -2.43 -18.61 5.99
C ASP A 113 -2.10 -17.25 5.36
N GLY A 114 -3.10 -16.66 4.72
CA GLY A 114 -3.02 -15.36 4.03
C GLY A 114 -3.66 -14.22 4.81
N ARG A 115 -4.09 -14.43 6.06
CA ARG A 115 -4.72 -13.38 6.87
C ARG A 115 -3.78 -12.19 7.06
N GLY A 116 -4.25 -11.01 6.65
CA GLY A 116 -3.45 -9.78 6.63
C GLY A 116 -2.61 -9.59 5.37
N LEU A 117 -2.62 -10.53 4.43
CA LEU A 117 -1.96 -10.42 3.11
C LEU A 117 -2.95 -10.39 1.94
N ALA A 118 -4.08 -11.07 2.12
CA ALA A 118 -5.24 -10.96 1.25
C ALA A 118 -6.50 -10.63 2.08
N PRO A 119 -7.43 -9.83 1.55
CA PRO A 119 -8.69 -9.55 2.23
C PRO A 119 -9.61 -10.77 2.16
N PHE A 120 -10.63 -10.82 3.01
CA PHE A 120 -11.60 -11.93 3.03
C PHE A 120 -12.54 -11.92 1.82
N THR A 121 -12.81 -10.74 1.28
CA THR A 121 -13.55 -10.49 0.05
C THR A 121 -12.81 -9.40 -0.74
N PRO A 122 -13.02 -9.26 -2.07
CA PRO A 122 -12.39 -8.19 -2.83
C PRO A 122 -12.61 -6.82 -2.18
N ASP A 123 -11.54 -6.09 -1.94
CA ASP A 123 -11.55 -4.79 -1.25
C ASP A 123 -10.69 -3.77 -2.01
N ALA A 124 -11.31 -2.66 -2.38
CA ALA A 124 -10.67 -1.58 -3.12
C ALA A 124 -9.75 -0.70 -2.27
N ASN A 125 -9.74 -0.83 -0.93
CA ASN A 125 -8.86 -0.05 -0.05
C ASN A 125 -7.80 -0.90 0.68
N SER A 126 -7.48 -2.07 0.13
CA SER A 126 -6.39 -2.91 0.62
C SER A 126 -5.04 -2.48 0.02
N LEU A 127 -4.00 -2.43 0.86
CA LEU A 127 -2.64 -2.07 0.46
C LEU A 127 -1.66 -3.04 1.13
N VAL A 128 -0.75 -3.60 0.34
CA VAL A 128 0.32 -4.48 0.80
C VAL A 128 1.63 -4.04 0.16
N VAL A 129 2.69 -3.95 0.96
CA VAL A 129 4.06 -3.67 0.51
C VAL A 129 4.94 -4.84 0.91
N VAL A 130 5.62 -5.44 -0.07
CA VAL A 130 6.57 -6.53 0.15
C VAL A 130 7.98 -5.97 0.04
N ASP A 131 8.73 -6.02 1.14
CA ASP A 131 10.13 -5.62 1.21
C ASP A 131 10.88 -6.69 2.02
N TYR A 132 11.27 -7.76 1.31
CA TYR A 132 11.75 -9.00 1.91
C TYR A 132 12.84 -8.76 2.98
N PRO A 133 12.75 -9.40 4.18
CA PRO A 133 11.75 -10.41 4.59
C PRO A 133 10.47 -9.84 5.20
N ASP A 134 10.35 -8.51 5.28
CA ASP A 134 9.20 -7.85 5.86
C ASP A 134 8.04 -7.75 4.86
N ILE A 135 6.81 -7.83 5.39
CA ILE A 135 5.61 -7.45 4.64
C ILE A 135 4.79 -6.50 5.49
N TYR A 136 4.36 -5.41 4.87
CA TYR A 136 3.50 -4.41 5.48
C TYR A 136 2.12 -4.42 4.84
N SER A 137 1.07 -4.23 5.63
CA SER A 137 -0.30 -4.37 5.13
C SER A 137 -1.33 -3.58 5.92
N THR A 138 -2.37 -3.12 5.22
CA THR A 138 -3.55 -2.49 5.81
C THR A 138 -4.68 -3.48 6.11
N ILE A 139 -4.58 -4.69 5.57
CA ILE A 139 -5.61 -5.73 5.58
C ILE A 139 -5.82 -6.27 6.99
N LYS A 140 -7.09 -6.54 7.35
CA LYS A 140 -7.45 -7.12 8.64
C LYS A 140 -7.04 -8.59 8.71
N LYS A 141 -6.54 -9.01 9.87
CA LYS A 141 -6.23 -10.43 10.15
C LYS A 141 -7.43 -11.26 10.60
N SER A 142 -8.57 -10.62 10.92
CA SER A 142 -9.81 -11.29 11.31
C SER A 142 -11.01 -10.54 10.79
N GLN A 143 -12.06 -11.26 10.37
CA GLN A 143 -13.34 -10.69 9.97
C GLN A 143 -14.04 -9.97 11.14
N GLN A 144 -13.73 -10.36 12.39
CA GLN A 144 -14.26 -9.75 13.61
C GLN A 144 -13.51 -8.48 14.03
N ASN A 145 -12.36 -8.17 13.42
CA ASN A 145 -11.63 -6.95 13.75
C ASN A 145 -12.53 -5.72 13.53
N GLY A 146 -12.47 -4.80 14.50
CA GLY A 146 -13.25 -3.56 14.51
C GLY A 146 -13.06 -2.68 13.27
N LYS A 147 -13.74 -1.53 13.27
CA LYS A 147 -13.79 -0.64 12.10
C LYS A 147 -12.52 0.17 11.86
N ILE A 148 -11.58 0.21 12.82
CA ILE A 148 -10.36 1.02 12.74
C ILE A 148 -9.37 0.37 11.75
N PRO A 149 -9.10 1.00 10.59
CA PRO A 149 -8.07 0.54 9.68
C PRO A 149 -6.69 0.80 10.28
N ARG A 150 -5.73 -0.10 10.05
CA ARG A 150 -4.38 0.02 10.61
C ARG A 150 -3.34 -0.33 9.56
N PHE A 151 -2.19 0.32 9.62
CA PHE A 151 -1.01 -0.11 8.88
C PHE A 151 -0.17 -1.03 9.78
N ARG A 152 0.18 -2.23 9.30
CA ARG A 152 0.83 -3.29 10.08
C ARG A 152 2.12 -3.77 9.44
N ARG A 153 3.09 -4.23 10.24
CA ARG A 153 4.07 -5.25 9.80
C ARG A 153 3.44 -6.61 10.08
N VAL A 154 3.22 -7.43 9.05
CA VAL A 154 2.53 -8.73 9.17
C VAL A 154 3.46 -9.94 9.03
N ARG A 155 4.65 -9.76 8.44
CA ARG A 155 5.75 -10.74 8.39
C ARG A 155 7.09 -10.05 8.63
N GLY A 156 8.09 -10.81 9.07
CA GLY A 156 9.46 -10.33 9.29
C GLY A 156 9.75 -9.92 10.74
N GLY A 157 10.30 -8.72 10.97
CA GLY A 157 10.88 -8.22 12.23
C GLY A 157 9.94 -8.00 13.43
N GLY A 158 8.82 -8.74 13.52
CA GLY A 158 7.82 -8.68 14.60
C GLY A 158 6.57 -7.89 14.23
N GLU A 159 5.39 -8.33 14.71
CA GLU A 159 4.13 -7.66 14.39
C GLU A 159 4.01 -6.31 15.09
N LEU A 160 3.84 -5.26 14.28
CA LEU A 160 3.54 -3.90 14.73
C LEU A 160 2.29 -3.38 14.06
N TYR A 161 1.53 -2.53 14.74
CA TYR A 161 0.34 -1.87 14.18
C TYR A 161 0.20 -0.42 14.64
N THR A 162 -0.45 0.40 13.82
CA THR A 162 -0.73 1.80 14.17
C THR A 162 -1.75 1.87 15.30
N SER A 163 -1.54 2.76 16.26
CA SER A 163 -2.51 3.01 17.35
C SER A 163 -3.84 3.60 16.83
N ASP A 164 -4.84 3.66 17.70
CA ASP A 164 -6.20 4.09 17.33
C ASP A 164 -6.29 5.60 17.03
N THR A 165 -5.32 6.38 17.52
CA THR A 165 -5.36 7.84 17.51
C THR A 165 -4.63 8.47 16.32
N VAL A 166 -3.77 7.72 15.64
CA VAL A 166 -2.88 8.29 14.61
C VAL A 166 -3.57 8.58 13.27
N MET A 167 -4.72 7.97 12.99
CA MET A 167 -5.44 8.13 11.72
C MET A 167 -6.96 8.18 11.95
N GLN A 168 -7.66 8.96 11.12
CA GLN A 168 -9.10 9.21 11.25
C GLN A 168 -9.84 8.76 9.99
N ASN A 169 -10.43 7.56 10.01
CA ASN A 169 -11.09 6.95 8.84
C ASN A 169 -10.20 6.98 7.57
N PRO A 170 -8.97 6.43 7.63
CA PRO A 170 -8.04 6.51 6.52
C PRO A 170 -8.53 5.72 5.30
N GLN A 171 -8.23 6.24 4.12
CA GLN A 171 -8.32 5.57 2.83
C GLN A 171 -6.92 5.52 2.21
N PHE A 172 -6.30 4.34 2.22
CA PHE A 172 -4.93 4.16 1.74
C PHE A 172 -4.88 4.25 0.21
N VAL A 173 -3.79 4.84 -0.30
CA VAL A 173 -3.57 5.07 -1.74
C VAL A 173 -2.35 4.30 -2.22
N LYS A 174 -1.19 4.53 -1.61
CA LYS A 174 0.08 3.90 -2.02
C LYS A 174 1.04 3.84 -0.85
N ALA A 175 2.02 2.94 -0.91
CA ALA A 175 3.14 2.93 0.00
C ALA A 175 4.40 2.44 -0.72
N THR A 176 5.54 2.82 -0.16
CA THR A 176 6.86 2.35 -0.59
C THR A 176 7.78 2.28 0.61
N THR A 177 8.80 1.45 0.51
CA THR A 177 9.98 1.58 1.37
C THR A 177 11.01 2.42 0.65
N LEU A 178 11.85 3.11 1.43
CA LEU A 178 12.93 3.93 0.92
C LEU A 178 14.17 3.67 1.76
N LYS A 179 15.26 3.32 1.08
CA LYS A 179 16.57 3.16 1.70
C LYS A 179 17.20 4.53 1.91
N HIS A 180 17.73 4.76 3.10
CA HIS A 180 18.47 5.97 3.45
C HIS A 180 19.98 5.70 3.42
N GLU A 181 20.80 6.69 3.76
CA GLU A 181 22.26 6.54 3.82
C GLU A 181 22.69 5.42 4.77
N GLU A 182 22.01 5.31 5.92
CA GLU A 182 22.25 4.29 6.94
C GLU A 182 21.02 3.38 7.05
N SER A 183 21.22 2.07 7.08
CA SER A 183 20.10 1.09 7.04
C SER A 183 19.09 1.25 8.19
N HIS A 184 19.55 1.64 9.38
CA HIS A 184 18.66 1.89 10.52
C HIS A 184 17.76 3.12 10.31
N GLN A 185 18.11 3.98 9.35
CA GLN A 185 17.31 5.14 8.98
C GLN A 185 16.28 4.81 7.90
N ASP A 186 16.30 3.62 7.29
CA ASP A 186 15.33 3.25 6.27
C ASP A 186 13.89 3.49 6.73
N LYS A 187 13.07 4.00 5.82
CA LYS A 187 11.70 4.42 6.11
C LYS A 187 10.70 3.65 5.28
N ILE A 188 9.49 3.58 5.82
CA ILE A 188 8.28 3.21 5.10
C ILE A 188 7.47 4.49 4.96
N TYR A 189 7.17 4.88 3.73
CA TYR A 189 6.27 5.98 3.44
C TYR A 189 4.95 5.44 2.92
N TYR A 190 3.84 5.97 3.44
CA TYR A 190 2.52 5.65 2.90
C TYR A 190 1.63 6.87 2.80
N PHE A 191 0.83 6.87 1.75
CA PHE A 191 0.02 7.97 1.29
C PHE A 191 -1.43 7.58 1.39
N PHE A 192 -2.24 8.46 1.96
CA PHE A 192 -3.64 8.18 2.27
C PHE A 192 -4.45 9.45 2.37
N ARG A 193 -5.77 9.31 2.32
CA ARG A 193 -6.72 10.37 2.70
C ARG A 193 -7.28 10.04 4.08
N GLU A 194 -7.63 11.04 4.86
CA GLU A 194 -8.36 10.85 6.12
C GLU A 194 -9.36 11.98 6.35
N ASP A 195 -10.23 11.85 7.34
CA ASP A 195 -11.09 12.93 7.78
C ASP A 195 -10.24 14.11 8.28
N ASN A 196 -10.60 15.32 7.85
CA ASN A 196 -9.88 16.52 8.28
C ASN A 196 -10.15 16.75 9.78
N PRO A 197 -9.10 16.93 10.61
CA PRO A 197 -9.28 17.29 12.01
C PRO A 197 -9.84 18.71 12.19
N ASP A 198 -9.66 19.59 11.20
CA ASP A 198 -10.32 20.89 11.19
C ASP A 198 -11.80 20.72 10.82
N LYS A 199 -12.68 21.22 11.70
CA LYS A 199 -14.14 21.13 11.58
C LYS A 199 -14.80 22.48 11.29
N SER A 200 -14.02 23.50 10.94
CA SER A 200 -14.55 24.77 10.44
C SER A 200 -15.38 24.54 9.18
N LEU A 201 -16.34 25.44 8.91
CA LEU A 201 -17.29 25.30 7.80
C LEU A 201 -16.60 25.38 6.44
N GLU A 202 -15.50 26.11 6.37
CA GLU A 202 -14.69 26.33 5.18
C GLU A 202 -13.64 25.23 4.95
N ALA A 203 -13.37 24.39 5.97
CA ALA A 203 -12.39 23.33 5.86
C ALA A 203 -12.90 22.20 4.96
N PRO A 204 -12.05 21.65 4.06
CA PRO A 204 -12.42 20.49 3.29
C PRO A 204 -12.65 19.29 4.22
N ARG A 205 -13.66 18.46 3.90
CA ARG A 205 -14.03 17.29 4.71
C ARG A 205 -12.88 16.29 4.91
N ASN A 206 -12.07 16.08 3.87
CA ASN A 206 -10.95 15.14 3.89
C ASN A 206 -9.66 15.85 3.51
N ILE A 207 -8.56 15.34 4.05
CA ILE A 207 -7.21 15.83 3.81
C ILE A 207 -6.31 14.69 3.32
N SER A 208 -5.40 15.03 2.41
CA SER A 208 -4.38 14.11 1.91
C SER A 208 -3.15 14.13 2.80
N ARG A 209 -2.58 12.95 3.06
CA ARG A 209 -1.49 12.74 4.00
C ARG A 209 -0.38 11.92 3.38
N VAL A 210 0.83 12.20 3.82
CA VAL A 210 1.96 11.27 3.81
C VAL A 210 2.28 10.93 5.26
N ALA A 211 2.54 9.65 5.53
CA ALA A 211 3.06 9.18 6.80
C ALA A 211 4.42 8.51 6.62
N GLN A 212 5.23 8.55 7.68
CA GLN A 212 6.48 7.80 7.79
C GLN A 212 6.44 6.81 8.95
N LEU A 213 7.21 5.74 8.82
CA LEU A 213 7.58 4.79 9.87
C LEU A 213 9.05 4.41 9.67
N CYS A 214 9.77 4.09 10.74
CA CYS A 214 11.10 3.48 10.63
C CYS A 214 10.98 1.98 10.36
N LYS A 215 11.75 1.46 9.42
CA LYS A 215 11.83 0.01 9.18
C LYS A 215 12.40 -0.74 10.38
N GLU A 216 13.27 -0.14 11.18
CA GLU A 216 13.84 -0.80 12.36
C GLU A 216 13.04 -0.60 13.66
N ASP A 217 11.83 -0.03 13.60
CA ASP A 217 10.96 0.09 14.77
C ASP A 217 10.67 -1.30 15.37
N LYS A 218 10.89 -1.43 16.68
CA LYS A 218 10.68 -2.64 17.48
C LYS A 218 9.48 -2.52 18.43
N GLY A 219 8.74 -1.42 18.36
CA GLY A 219 7.67 -1.10 19.29
C GLY A 219 8.16 -0.44 20.58
N GLY A 220 7.23 -0.07 21.44
CA GLY A 220 7.54 0.64 22.68
C GLY A 220 7.90 -0.30 23.82
N THR A 221 8.61 0.21 24.83
CA THR A 221 9.14 -0.59 25.94
C THR A 221 8.08 -1.12 26.92
N SER A 222 6.89 -0.51 26.96
CA SER A 222 5.80 -0.97 27.82
C SER A 222 4.99 -2.11 27.17
N SER A 223 4.35 -2.96 27.97
CA SER A 223 3.45 -4.02 27.48
C SER A 223 2.32 -3.47 26.59
N LEU A 224 1.82 -2.26 26.87
CA LEU A 224 0.76 -1.60 26.11
C LEU A 224 1.22 -1.00 24.76
N SER A 225 2.54 -0.87 24.58
CA SER A 225 3.16 -0.27 23.40
C SER A 225 4.06 -1.22 22.60
N ALA A 226 4.36 -2.41 23.14
CA ALA A 226 5.28 -3.38 22.54
C ALA A 226 4.91 -3.77 21.10
N SER A 227 3.62 -3.82 20.77
CA SER A 227 3.14 -4.15 19.42
C SER A 227 2.67 -2.92 18.62
N LYS A 228 3.00 -1.70 19.05
CA LYS A 228 2.59 -0.46 18.36
C LYS A 228 3.79 0.21 17.72
N TRP A 229 3.61 0.74 16.51
CA TRP A 229 4.59 1.64 15.92
C TRP A 229 4.85 2.82 16.86
N THR A 230 6.12 3.09 17.14
CA THR A 230 6.59 4.22 17.96
C THR A 230 7.09 5.37 17.10
N THR A 231 7.38 5.10 15.82
CA THR A 231 8.01 6.04 14.88
C THR A 231 7.03 6.65 13.87
N PHE A 232 5.72 6.47 14.10
CA PHE A 232 4.69 7.04 13.22
C PHE A 232 4.68 8.57 13.29
N LEU A 233 4.82 9.21 12.13
CA LEU A 233 4.49 10.62 11.92
C LEU A 233 3.64 10.77 10.66
N LYS A 234 2.84 11.84 10.60
CA LYS A 234 2.10 12.23 9.38
C LYS A 234 2.16 13.72 9.12
N ALA A 235 2.16 14.09 7.84
CA ALA A 235 2.12 15.47 7.36
C ALA A 235 1.00 15.65 6.32
N SER A 236 0.51 16.87 6.15
CA SER A 236 -0.44 17.21 5.07
C SER A 236 0.29 17.27 3.74
N LEU A 237 -0.28 16.65 2.70
CA LEU A 237 0.10 16.95 1.32
C LEU A 237 -0.74 18.11 0.80
N ILE A 238 -0.08 19.18 0.37
CA ILE A 238 -0.72 20.37 -0.18
C ILE A 238 -0.50 20.38 -1.69
N CYS A 239 -1.59 20.45 -2.46
CA CYS A 239 -1.55 20.63 -3.90
C CYS A 239 -2.47 21.80 -4.25
N VAL A 240 -1.88 22.97 -4.50
CA VAL A 240 -2.59 24.23 -4.74
C VAL A 240 -1.98 24.92 -5.95
N ASP A 241 -2.83 25.40 -6.84
CA ASP A 241 -2.40 26.30 -7.92
C ASP A 241 -2.18 27.71 -7.35
N PRO A 242 -0.95 28.25 -7.37
CA PRO A 242 -0.67 29.56 -6.81
C PRO A 242 -1.36 30.71 -7.57
N ALA A 243 -1.70 30.52 -8.85
CA ALA A 243 -2.32 31.55 -9.69
C ALA A 243 -3.83 31.64 -9.47
N THR A 244 -4.53 30.50 -9.56
CA THR A 244 -5.99 30.46 -9.37
C THR A 244 -6.42 30.31 -7.91
N LYS A 245 -5.47 30.00 -7.01
CA LYS A 245 -5.72 29.54 -5.64
C LYS A 245 -6.58 28.27 -5.58
N GLY A 246 -6.67 27.53 -6.70
CA GLY A 246 -7.38 26.26 -6.76
C GLY A 246 -6.73 25.22 -5.84
N ASN A 247 -7.52 24.65 -4.92
CA ASN A 247 -7.05 23.65 -3.96
C ASN A 247 -7.50 22.23 -4.38
N PHE A 248 -6.57 21.28 -4.38
CA PHE A 248 -6.78 19.89 -4.75
C PHE A 248 -6.45 18.99 -3.56
N ASN A 249 -7.44 18.74 -2.72
CA ASN A 249 -7.26 18.11 -1.42
C ASN A 249 -7.46 16.57 -1.44
N TRP A 250 -7.91 15.98 -2.56
CA TRP A 250 -8.21 14.55 -2.67
C TRP A 250 -7.20 13.80 -3.54
N LEU A 251 -6.14 13.29 -2.91
CA LEU A 251 -5.16 12.39 -3.52
C LEU A 251 -5.86 11.14 -4.08
N GLN A 252 -5.67 10.83 -5.35
CA GLN A 252 -6.24 9.67 -6.04
C GLN A 252 -5.22 8.55 -6.23
N ASP A 253 -4.01 8.89 -6.65
CA ASP A 253 -2.93 7.94 -6.89
C ASP A 253 -1.56 8.59 -6.64
N VAL A 254 -0.55 7.75 -6.43
CA VAL A 254 0.84 8.17 -6.24
C VAL A 254 1.76 7.29 -7.07
N PHE A 255 2.68 7.94 -7.79
CA PHE A 255 3.76 7.29 -8.52
C PHE A 255 5.13 7.76 -8.00
N PHE A 256 6.08 6.83 -7.92
CA PHE A 256 7.42 7.08 -7.40
C PHE A 256 8.43 7.03 -8.55
N VAL A 257 9.28 8.05 -8.63
CA VAL A 257 10.39 8.09 -9.59
C VAL A 257 11.70 8.08 -8.80
N PRO A 258 12.46 6.97 -8.82
CA PRO A 258 13.71 6.89 -8.10
C PRO A 258 14.78 7.78 -8.75
N ALA A 259 15.71 8.25 -7.93
CA ALA A 259 16.93 8.94 -8.33
C ALA A 259 18.14 8.29 -7.64
N SER A 260 19.34 8.52 -8.16
CA SER A 260 20.57 7.96 -7.56
C SER A 260 20.76 8.38 -6.11
N ASN A 261 20.40 9.62 -5.79
CA ASN A 261 20.26 10.10 -4.42
C ASN A 261 18.78 9.96 -4.00
N TRP A 262 18.51 9.28 -2.90
CA TRP A 262 17.15 9.06 -2.42
C TRP A 262 16.43 10.38 -2.11
N ARG A 263 17.15 11.42 -1.68
CA ARG A 263 16.56 12.75 -1.40
C ARG A 263 15.97 13.38 -2.66
N ASP A 264 16.56 13.11 -3.81
CA ASP A 264 16.13 13.64 -5.10
C ASP A 264 15.00 12.82 -5.74
N SER A 265 14.70 11.63 -5.19
CA SER A 265 13.61 10.78 -5.66
C SER A 265 12.27 11.50 -5.53
N LYS A 266 11.42 11.39 -6.55
CA LYS A 266 10.20 12.17 -6.68
C LYS A 266 8.95 11.37 -6.39
N VAL A 267 7.97 12.05 -5.82
CA VAL A 267 6.61 11.56 -5.58
C VAL A 267 5.67 12.39 -6.44
N TYR A 268 5.05 11.76 -7.44
CA TYR A 268 4.00 12.36 -8.25
C TYR A 268 2.65 11.99 -7.64
N GLY A 269 1.93 12.97 -7.11
CA GLY A 269 0.57 12.78 -6.60
C GLY A 269 -0.45 13.30 -7.59
N LEU A 270 -1.41 12.44 -7.97
CA LEU A 270 -2.61 12.85 -8.70
C LEU A 270 -3.68 13.25 -7.69
N PHE A 271 -4.17 14.48 -7.74
CA PHE A 271 -5.20 14.99 -6.85
C PHE A 271 -6.43 15.40 -7.64
N THR A 272 -7.59 15.31 -6.99
CA THR A 272 -8.84 15.91 -7.45
C THR A 272 -9.36 16.91 -6.43
N ASN A 273 -10.30 17.75 -6.85
CA ASN A 273 -11.08 18.62 -5.97
C ASN A 273 -12.57 18.24 -6.00
N THR A 274 -13.38 18.94 -5.20
CA THR A 274 -14.83 18.71 -5.08
C THR A 274 -15.61 18.94 -6.38
N TRP A 275 -15.05 19.67 -7.34
CA TRP A 275 -15.66 19.94 -8.65
C TRP A 275 -15.21 18.95 -9.74
N GLY A 276 -14.44 17.92 -9.38
CA GLY A 276 -13.97 16.90 -10.33
C GLY A 276 -12.83 17.36 -11.24
N SER A 277 -12.20 18.50 -10.96
CA SER A 277 -10.95 18.90 -11.63
C SER A 277 -9.77 18.15 -11.02
N SER A 278 -8.75 17.89 -11.84
CA SER A 278 -7.56 17.15 -11.44
C SER A 278 -6.31 18.03 -11.51
N ALA A 279 -5.33 17.74 -10.67
CA ALA A 279 -3.99 18.32 -10.70
C ALA A 279 -2.93 17.25 -10.40
N VAL A 280 -1.72 17.45 -10.90
CA VAL A 280 -0.55 16.64 -10.54
C VAL A 280 0.43 17.54 -9.81
N CYS A 281 0.76 17.16 -8.57
CA CYS A 281 1.80 17.83 -7.79
C CYS A 281 2.99 16.89 -7.61
N VAL A 282 4.19 17.45 -7.64
CA VAL A 282 5.45 16.73 -7.49
C VAL A 282 6.11 17.14 -6.18
N TYR A 283 6.51 16.16 -5.39
CA TYR A 283 7.24 16.33 -4.14
C TYR A 283 8.59 15.59 -4.24
N SER A 284 9.58 15.95 -3.43
CA SER A 284 10.78 15.14 -3.25
C SER A 284 10.74 14.40 -1.91
N PHE A 285 11.36 13.23 -1.84
CA PHE A 285 11.54 12.54 -0.55
C PHE A 285 12.42 13.33 0.41
N GLY A 286 13.37 14.13 -0.10
CA GLY A 286 14.16 15.06 0.71
C GLY A 286 13.29 16.10 1.44
N ASP A 287 12.39 16.80 0.73
CA ASP A 287 11.49 17.78 1.35
C ASP A 287 10.55 17.12 2.38
N ILE A 288 10.07 15.91 2.09
CA ILE A 288 9.22 15.14 3.00
C ILE A 288 9.99 14.77 4.28
N ASP A 289 11.21 14.26 4.16
CA ASP A 289 12.09 13.93 5.30
C ASP A 289 12.39 15.18 6.15
N ASP A 290 12.70 16.31 5.50
CA ASP A 290 12.99 17.57 6.19
C ASP A 290 11.79 18.05 7.01
N VAL A 291 10.57 17.95 6.47
CA VAL A 291 9.34 18.24 7.23
C VAL A 291 9.23 17.35 8.47
N PHE A 292 9.46 16.04 8.34
CA PHE A 292 9.36 15.12 9.47
C PHE A 292 10.45 15.34 10.53
N ARG A 293 11.67 15.71 10.14
CA ARG A 293 12.80 15.90 11.06
C ARG A 293 12.81 17.25 11.77
N THR A 294 12.20 18.28 11.16
CA THR A 294 12.38 19.68 11.58
C THR A 294 11.09 20.37 12.03
N SER A 295 9.92 19.92 11.58
CA SER A 295 8.66 20.57 11.91
C SER A 295 8.29 20.38 13.38
N LYS A 296 7.60 21.38 13.95
CA LYS A 296 6.93 21.26 15.24
C LYS A 296 5.72 20.33 15.11
N LEU A 297 5.42 19.59 16.18
CA LEU A 297 4.22 18.77 16.27
C LEU A 297 3.00 19.65 16.58
N LYS A 298 1.93 19.48 15.81
CA LYS A 298 0.69 20.24 16.00
C LYS A 298 0.13 20.01 17.41
N GLY A 299 -0.10 21.10 18.16
CA GLY A 299 -0.65 21.05 19.51
C GLY A 299 0.35 20.73 20.62
N TYR A 300 1.65 20.57 20.30
CA TYR A 300 2.69 20.36 21.29
C TYR A 300 3.57 21.60 21.45
N ASN A 301 3.61 22.16 22.66
CA ASN A 301 4.41 23.33 23.00
C ASN A 301 5.52 23.03 24.04
N GLY A 302 5.76 21.75 24.33
CA GLY A 302 6.81 21.32 25.27
C GLY A 302 8.22 21.39 24.67
N PRO A 303 9.25 21.13 25.49
CA PRO A 303 10.62 21.04 24.99
C PRO A 303 10.75 19.86 24.02
N ASN A 304 11.68 19.95 23.07
CA ASN A 304 11.98 18.81 22.21
C ASN A 304 12.54 17.67 23.07
N PRO A 305 12.00 16.45 22.98
CA PRO A 305 12.58 15.30 23.66
C PRO A 305 13.99 15.02 23.11
N GLU A 306 14.82 14.39 23.94
CA GLU A 306 16.21 14.04 23.60
C GLU A 306 16.29 13.20 22.31
N ILE A 307 15.41 12.19 22.20
CA ILE A 307 15.16 11.45 20.97
C ILE A 307 13.92 12.06 20.32
N LYS A 308 14.09 12.64 19.11
CA LYS A 308 12.96 13.22 18.38
C LYS A 308 11.94 12.12 18.02
N PRO A 309 10.62 12.41 18.15
CA PRO A 309 9.59 11.47 17.71
C PRO A 309 9.79 11.13 16.23
N GLY A 310 9.52 9.88 15.84
CA GLY A 310 9.71 9.42 14.46
C GLY A 310 11.13 9.00 14.11
N GLN A 311 12.06 8.97 15.07
CA GLN A 311 13.41 8.43 14.90
C GLN A 311 13.58 7.16 15.74
N VAL A 312 14.41 6.24 15.24
CA VAL A 312 14.97 5.16 16.07
C VAL A 312 16.29 5.66 16.64
N SER A 313 16.57 5.38 17.92
CA SER A 313 17.89 5.65 18.48
C SER A 313 18.92 4.81 17.74
N GLY A 314 19.93 5.43 17.14
CA GLY A 314 21.14 4.71 16.75
C GLY A 314 21.75 4.09 18.00
N GLY A 315 22.03 2.79 17.95
CA GLY A 315 22.78 2.10 18.99
C GLY A 315 24.23 2.58 19.05
#